data_AF-A0A7V5RJ91-F1
#
_entry.id   AF-A0A7V5RJ91-F1
#
_cell.length_a   1.000
_cell.length_b   1.000
_cell.length_c   1.000
_cell.angle_alpha   90.00
_cell.angle_beta   90.00
_cell.angle_gamma   90.00
#
_symmetry.space_group_name_H-M   'P 1'
#
loop_
_entity.id
_entity.type
_entity.pdbx_description
1 polymer ?
#
loop_
_entity_poly.entity_id
_entity_poly.type
_entity_poly.pdbx_seq_one_letter_code
_entity_poly.pdbx_strand_id
1 'polypeptide(L)'
;KQRIFNNMDNFYRYARKGDIILVEGRSELSRIIKLFSNSHWSHSAMYVGDELIRKNRPDREKYLEKFGEEAKHLVIEALAGEGVVANPASKYQDHNIRICRPFKLYKEDQQVVLDHVINSIGQQYDQQNIIDIALLLLPKWLNPFKKRSIRACLGNCDGFQVICSGILARAFQRVGYPVFPELRESFAQAEAHPDNPFGAPLIMRHYSQILPRDFDLSPNFEIIKFNVIATGKFDYRNLVWDEEEDL
;
A
#
# COMPACT_ATOMS: atom_id res chain seq x y z
N LYS A 1 -23.01 -11.81 2.33
CA LYS A 1 -23.04 -11.15 3.66
C LYS A 1 -21.91 -10.12 3.71
N GLN A 2 -22.27 -8.83 3.79
CA GLN A 2 -21.33 -7.72 4.03
C GLN A 2 -20.72 -7.93 5.41
N ARG A 3 -19.39 -8.08 5.48
CA ARG A 3 -18.73 -8.52 6.72
C ARG A 3 -18.31 -7.38 7.63
N ILE A 4 -18.17 -6.16 7.10
CA ILE A 4 -17.52 -5.03 7.78
C ILE A 4 -18.09 -3.70 7.28
N PHE A 5 -18.31 -2.78 8.20
CA PHE A 5 -18.68 -1.39 7.92
C PHE A 5 -17.54 -0.47 8.38
N ASN A 6 -16.80 0.13 7.44
CA ASN A 6 -15.92 1.24 7.77
C ASN A 6 -16.76 2.51 7.84
N ASN A 7 -16.77 3.17 9.00
CA ASN A 7 -17.31 4.53 9.08
C ASN A 7 -16.37 5.48 8.34
N MET A 8 -16.79 5.95 7.15
CA MET A 8 -15.95 6.77 6.30
C MET A 8 -15.68 8.17 6.90
N ASP A 9 -16.58 8.72 7.69
CA ASP A 9 -16.33 9.98 8.40
C ASP A 9 -15.15 9.85 9.38
N ASN A 10 -15.07 8.73 10.10
CA ASN A 10 -13.92 8.43 10.94
C ASN A 10 -12.68 8.22 10.07
N PHE A 11 -12.76 7.43 9.00
CA PHE A 11 -11.63 7.26 8.09
C PHE A 11 -11.07 8.61 7.62
N TYR A 12 -11.91 9.54 7.15
CA TYR A 12 -11.51 10.86 6.66
C TYR A 12 -10.90 11.76 7.74
N ARG A 13 -11.29 11.59 9.01
CA ARG A 13 -10.67 12.31 10.15
C ARG A 13 -9.27 11.80 10.49
N TYR A 14 -9.03 10.50 10.33
CA TYR A 14 -7.75 9.89 10.71
C TYR A 14 -6.75 9.80 9.55
N ALA A 15 -7.21 9.62 8.31
CA ALA A 15 -6.36 9.50 7.15
C ALA A 15 -5.63 10.82 6.84
N ARG A 16 -4.34 10.71 6.51
CA ARG A 16 -3.49 11.83 6.11
C ARG A 16 -2.87 11.53 4.76
N LYS A 17 -2.59 12.60 3.99
CA LYS A 17 -1.94 12.48 2.68
C LYS A 17 -0.63 11.68 2.81
N GLY A 18 -0.38 10.77 1.88
CA GLY A 18 0.79 9.90 1.91
C GLY A 18 0.63 8.66 2.80
N ASP A 19 -0.47 8.52 3.55
CA ASP A 19 -0.80 7.26 4.20
C ASP A 19 -1.06 6.18 3.13
N ILE A 20 -0.61 4.97 3.42
CA ILE A 20 -0.85 3.78 2.60
C ILE A 20 -2.07 3.06 3.14
N ILE A 21 -3.05 2.83 2.27
CA ILE A 21 -4.26 2.09 2.56
C ILE A 21 -4.07 0.68 2.04
N LEU A 22 -3.88 -0.26 2.96
CA LEU A 22 -3.90 -1.69 2.64
C LEU A 22 -5.34 -2.16 2.57
N VAL A 23 -5.63 -2.97 1.56
CA VAL A 23 -6.98 -3.46 1.29
C VAL A 23 -6.94 -4.98 1.16
N GLU A 24 -7.82 -5.64 1.87
CA GLU A 24 -8.16 -7.03 1.60
C GLU A 24 -9.11 -7.08 0.39
N GLY A 25 -8.54 -7.12 -0.81
CA GLY A 25 -9.30 -7.22 -2.06
C GLY A 25 -10.05 -8.54 -2.20
N ARG A 26 -11.06 -8.53 -3.08
CA ARG A 26 -11.97 -9.67 -3.32
C ARG A 26 -11.90 -10.25 -4.73
N SER A 27 -11.08 -9.68 -5.61
CA SER A 27 -10.89 -10.17 -6.98
C SER A 27 -10.16 -11.52 -7.02
N GLU A 28 -10.22 -12.23 -8.16
CA GLU A 28 -9.42 -13.45 -8.37
C GLU A 28 -7.93 -13.20 -8.19
N LEU A 29 -7.44 -12.09 -8.74
CA LEU A 29 -6.06 -11.63 -8.53
C LEU A 29 -5.76 -11.41 -7.04
N SER A 30 -6.72 -10.88 -6.28
CA SER A 30 -6.56 -10.71 -4.83
C SER A 30 -6.38 -12.05 -4.13
N ARG A 31 -7.10 -13.10 -4.53
CA ARG A 31 -6.96 -14.44 -3.95
C ARG A 31 -5.57 -15.02 -4.21
N ILE A 32 -5.05 -14.86 -5.42
CA ILE A 32 -3.69 -15.28 -5.79
C ILE A 32 -2.66 -14.53 -4.92
N ILE A 33 -2.80 -13.22 -4.79
CA ILE A 33 -1.89 -12.39 -3.99
C ILE A 33 -1.90 -12.82 -2.52
N LYS A 34 -3.07 -13.06 -1.93
CA LYS A 34 -3.16 -13.53 -0.54
C LYS A 34 -2.47 -14.87 -0.34
N LEU A 35 -2.67 -15.80 -1.28
CA LEU A 35 -2.09 -17.13 -1.23
C LEU A 35 -0.56 -17.09 -1.26
N PHE A 36 0.03 -16.35 -2.21
CA PHE A 36 1.50 -16.34 -2.34
C PHE A 36 2.20 -15.47 -1.30
N SER A 37 1.58 -14.36 -0.88
CA SER A 37 2.18 -13.43 0.07
C SER A 37 2.04 -13.90 1.52
N ASN A 38 1.27 -14.98 1.74
CA ASN A 38 0.83 -15.44 3.05
C ASN A 38 0.29 -14.26 3.89
N SER A 39 -0.60 -13.48 3.28
CA SER A 39 -1.14 -12.23 3.80
C SER A 39 -2.62 -12.10 3.48
N HIS A 40 -3.35 -11.36 4.30
CA HIS A 40 -4.71 -10.91 3.95
C HIS A 40 -4.67 -9.69 3.02
N TRP A 41 -3.60 -8.88 3.09
CA TRP A 41 -3.45 -7.68 2.27
C TRP A 41 -3.10 -8.05 0.85
N SER A 42 -4.00 -7.76 -0.08
CA SER A 42 -3.85 -8.10 -1.49
C SER A 42 -3.70 -6.89 -2.39
N HIS A 43 -3.91 -5.69 -1.85
CA HIS A 43 -3.85 -4.44 -2.59
C HIS A 43 -3.39 -3.31 -1.67
N SER A 44 -2.80 -2.28 -2.28
CA SER A 44 -2.34 -1.08 -1.60
C SER A 44 -2.63 0.15 -2.45
N ALA A 45 -3.12 1.20 -1.82
CA ALA A 45 -3.34 2.50 -2.43
C ALA A 45 -2.70 3.60 -1.56
N MET A 46 -2.40 4.75 -2.13
CA MET A 46 -1.98 5.92 -1.35
C MET A 46 -3.13 6.90 -1.22
N TYR A 47 -3.44 7.31 0.00
CA TYR A 47 -4.39 8.39 0.23
C TYR A 47 -3.75 9.73 -0.14
N VAL A 48 -4.33 10.43 -1.10
CA VAL A 48 -3.87 11.75 -1.57
C VAL A 48 -4.84 12.87 -1.20
N GLY A 49 -6.00 12.55 -0.62
CA GLY A 49 -7.00 13.54 -0.20
C GLY A 49 -7.44 14.42 -1.36
N ASP A 50 -7.31 15.73 -1.19
CA ASP A 50 -7.69 16.76 -2.15
C ASP A 50 -6.55 17.21 -3.08
N GLU A 51 -5.40 16.52 -3.10
CA GLU A 51 -4.23 16.95 -3.89
C GLU A 51 -4.56 17.13 -5.39
N LEU A 52 -5.41 16.29 -5.96
CA LEU A 52 -5.78 16.36 -7.38
C LEU A 52 -6.74 17.51 -7.72
N ILE A 53 -7.40 18.11 -6.71
CA ILE A 53 -8.34 19.23 -6.88
C ILE A 53 -7.81 20.57 -6.36
N ARG A 54 -6.51 20.63 -6.00
CA ARG A 54 -5.83 21.89 -5.69
C ARG A 54 -5.93 22.85 -6.88
N LYS A 55 -6.04 24.16 -6.58
CA LYS A 55 -6.30 25.23 -7.57
C LYS A 55 -5.35 25.24 -8.78
N ASN A 56 -4.12 24.76 -8.62
CA ASN A 56 -3.08 24.75 -9.64
C ASN A 56 -2.99 23.42 -10.43
N ARG A 57 -3.88 22.45 -10.20
CA ARG A 57 -3.86 21.18 -10.92
C ARG A 57 -4.65 21.30 -12.24
N PRO A 58 -4.06 20.90 -13.39
CA PRO A 58 -4.72 21.03 -14.69
C PRO A 58 -5.98 20.17 -14.78
N ASP A 59 -5.97 18.99 -14.16
CA ASP A 59 -7.08 18.03 -14.21
C ASP A 59 -8.11 18.23 -13.08
N ARG A 60 -8.08 19.37 -12.38
CA ARG A 60 -8.96 19.64 -11.24
C ARG A 60 -10.44 19.42 -11.59
N GLU A 61 -10.90 20.02 -12.69
CA GLU A 61 -12.33 19.96 -13.06
C GLU A 61 -12.76 18.53 -13.38
N LYS A 62 -11.90 17.76 -14.06
CA LYS A 62 -12.16 16.34 -14.34
C LYS A 62 -12.48 15.54 -13.07
N TYR A 63 -11.77 15.76 -11.98
CA TYR A 63 -12.01 15.03 -10.73
C TYR A 63 -13.23 15.56 -9.97
N LEU A 64 -13.49 16.87 -10.01
CA LEU A 64 -14.69 17.47 -9.41
C LEU A 64 -15.97 17.05 -10.13
N GLU A 65 -15.97 17.06 -11.46
CA GLU A 65 -17.10 16.58 -12.27
C GLU A 65 -17.35 15.09 -12.05
N LYS A 66 -16.29 14.29 -11.98
CA LYS A 66 -16.41 12.83 -11.84
C LYS A 66 -16.83 12.39 -10.44
N PHE A 67 -16.33 13.04 -9.39
CA PHE A 67 -16.47 12.55 -8.01
C PHE A 67 -17.16 13.53 -7.05
N GLY A 68 -17.48 14.75 -7.49
CA GLY A 68 -18.12 15.76 -6.67
C GLY A 68 -17.37 16.03 -5.36
N GLU A 69 -18.09 15.96 -4.24
CA GLU A 69 -17.54 16.16 -2.89
C GLU A 69 -16.52 15.09 -2.50
N GLU A 70 -16.61 13.88 -3.03
CA GLU A 70 -15.67 12.79 -2.73
C GLU A 70 -14.28 13.02 -3.34
N ALA A 71 -14.14 13.98 -4.27
CA ALA A 71 -12.86 14.40 -4.83
C ALA A 71 -11.89 14.99 -3.78
N LYS A 72 -12.39 15.29 -2.58
CA LYS A 72 -11.59 15.71 -1.41
C LYS A 72 -10.89 14.54 -0.71
N HIS A 73 -11.28 13.31 -1.02
CA HIS A 73 -10.88 12.09 -0.32
C HIS A 73 -10.44 10.99 -1.30
N LEU A 74 -9.51 11.33 -2.18
CA LEU A 74 -9.03 10.41 -3.21
C LEU A 74 -7.88 9.51 -2.72
N VAL A 75 -7.85 8.31 -3.29
CA VAL A 75 -6.70 7.40 -3.27
C VAL A 75 -6.16 7.24 -4.69
N ILE A 76 -4.86 6.99 -4.81
CA ILE A 76 -4.23 6.54 -6.06
C ILE A 76 -3.82 5.09 -5.91
N GLU A 77 -4.18 4.28 -6.89
CA GLU A 77 -3.98 2.84 -6.92
C GLU A 77 -3.66 2.37 -8.34
N ALA A 78 -2.90 1.27 -8.45
CA ALA A 78 -2.70 0.58 -9.72
C ALA A 78 -3.65 -0.62 -9.80
N LEU A 79 -4.52 -0.65 -10.80
CA LEU A 79 -5.54 -1.67 -11.02
C LEU A 79 -5.26 -2.45 -12.30
N ALA A 80 -5.42 -3.76 -12.25
CA ALA A 80 -5.30 -4.60 -13.44
C ALA A 80 -6.37 -4.22 -14.47
N GLY A 81 -5.95 -3.92 -15.70
CA GLY A 81 -6.83 -3.51 -16.81
C GLY A 81 -7.10 -2.01 -16.89
N GLU A 82 -6.96 -1.27 -15.80
CA GLU A 82 -7.17 0.20 -15.77
C GLU A 82 -5.87 1.01 -15.65
N GLY A 83 -4.78 0.38 -15.18
CA GLY A 83 -3.52 1.07 -14.91
C GLY A 83 -3.57 1.85 -13.60
N VAL A 84 -2.78 2.91 -13.49
CA VAL A 84 -2.75 3.79 -12.32
C VAL A 84 -3.86 4.82 -12.40
N VAL A 85 -4.78 4.80 -11.44
CA VAL A 85 -5.97 5.64 -11.43
C VAL A 85 -6.21 6.26 -10.05
N ALA A 86 -7.01 7.33 -10.02
CA ALA A 86 -7.51 7.92 -8.79
C ALA A 86 -8.99 7.58 -8.59
N ASN A 87 -9.36 7.16 -7.38
CA ASN A 87 -10.72 6.82 -6.99
C ASN A 87 -11.04 7.40 -5.59
N PRO A 88 -12.31 7.65 -5.26
CA PRO A 88 -12.75 7.93 -3.89
C PRO A 88 -12.35 6.81 -2.94
N ALA A 89 -11.88 7.16 -1.74
CA ALA A 89 -11.53 6.16 -0.73
C ALA A 89 -12.76 5.36 -0.23
N SER A 90 -13.97 5.93 -0.34
CA SER A 90 -15.26 5.28 -0.06
C SER A 90 -15.50 4.01 -0.86
N LYS A 91 -14.83 3.84 -2.01
CA LYS A 91 -14.78 2.57 -2.77
C LYS A 91 -14.45 1.36 -1.88
N TYR A 92 -13.68 1.56 -0.81
CA TYR A 92 -13.28 0.50 0.12
C TYR A 92 -14.08 0.46 1.42
N GLN A 93 -15.20 1.18 1.53
CA GLN A 93 -16.02 1.21 2.75
C GLN A 93 -16.42 -0.19 3.24
N ASP A 94 -16.62 -1.13 2.30
CA ASP A 94 -17.04 -2.50 2.57
C ASP A 94 -15.90 -3.52 2.62
N HIS A 95 -14.65 -3.07 2.60
CA HIS A 95 -13.46 -3.92 2.62
C HIS A 95 -12.79 -3.92 4.00
N ASN A 96 -12.05 -4.96 4.32
CA ASN A 96 -11.03 -4.87 5.37
C ASN A 96 -9.96 -3.91 4.88
N ILE A 97 -9.76 -2.81 5.62
CA ILE A 97 -8.71 -1.84 5.32
C ILE A 97 -7.83 -1.55 6.53
N ARG A 98 -6.59 -1.15 6.28
CA ARG A 98 -5.63 -0.70 7.29
C ARG A 98 -4.87 0.50 6.78
N ILE A 99 -4.76 1.52 7.62
CA ILE A 99 -3.95 2.71 7.33
C ILE A 99 -2.54 2.45 7.88
N CYS A 100 -1.54 2.51 7.01
CA CYS A 100 -0.12 2.49 7.35
C CYS A 100 0.45 3.88 7.09
N ARG A 101 0.86 4.58 8.14
CA ARG A 101 1.38 5.94 8.06
C ARG A 101 2.91 5.93 8.14
N PRO A 102 3.64 6.54 7.19
CA PRO A 102 5.09 6.61 7.30
C PRO A 102 5.49 7.46 8.52
N PHE A 103 6.21 6.86 9.46
CA PHE A 103 6.70 7.54 10.66
C PHE A 103 7.85 8.49 10.30
N LYS A 104 7.79 9.73 10.81
CA LYS A 104 8.84 10.76 10.64
C LYS A 104 9.27 11.03 9.19
N LEU A 105 8.39 10.84 8.20
CA LEU A 105 8.64 11.35 6.85
C LEU A 105 8.61 12.89 6.87
N TYR A 106 9.65 13.53 6.35
CA TYR A 106 9.70 14.99 6.27
C TYR A 106 8.64 15.53 5.32
N LYS A 107 8.18 16.77 5.54
CA LYS A 107 7.08 17.36 4.76
C LYS A 107 7.48 17.56 3.29
N GLU A 108 8.74 17.91 3.07
CA GLU A 108 9.32 18.11 1.75
C GLU A 108 9.35 16.78 0.99
N ASP A 109 9.79 15.71 1.66
CA ASP A 109 9.81 14.36 1.11
C ASP A 109 8.40 13.81 0.86
N GLN A 110 7.45 14.11 1.74
CA GLN A 110 6.05 13.74 1.56
C GLN A 110 5.49 14.30 0.25
N GLN A 111 5.81 15.56 -0.10
CA GLN A 111 5.36 16.14 -1.36
C GLN A 111 6.01 15.44 -2.56
N VAL A 112 7.31 15.11 -2.49
CA VAL A 112 8.01 14.34 -3.55
C VAL A 112 7.37 12.97 -3.76
N VAL A 113 7.00 12.29 -2.67
CA VAL A 113 6.30 11.00 -2.70
C VAL A 113 4.93 11.15 -3.36
N LEU A 114 4.13 12.13 -2.93
CA LEU A 114 2.80 12.40 -3.50
C LEU A 114 2.89 12.72 -4.99
N ASP A 115 3.79 13.63 -5.37
CA ASP A 115 3.97 14.05 -6.77
C ASP A 115 4.40 12.88 -7.65
N HIS A 116 5.26 11.98 -7.14
CA HIS A 116 5.63 10.78 -7.89
C HIS A 116 4.42 9.90 -8.19
N VAL A 117 3.61 9.59 -7.17
CA VAL A 117 2.43 8.72 -7.31
C VAL A 117 1.36 9.38 -8.18
N ILE A 118 1.15 10.69 -8.03
CA ILE A 118 0.22 11.48 -8.85
C ILE A 118 0.66 11.49 -10.32
N ASN A 119 1.95 11.68 -10.60
CA ASN A 119 2.49 11.68 -11.96
C ASN A 119 2.53 10.26 -12.57
N SER A 120 2.27 9.21 -11.79
CA SER A 120 2.09 7.86 -12.31
C SER A 120 0.70 7.60 -12.87
N ILE A 121 -0.31 8.46 -12.64
CA ILE A 121 -1.67 8.28 -13.18
C ILE A 121 -1.61 8.11 -14.71
N GLY A 122 -2.28 7.07 -15.22
CA GLY A 122 -2.28 6.69 -16.64
C GLY A 122 -1.18 5.71 -17.04
N GLN A 123 -0.21 5.40 -16.17
CA GLN A 123 0.74 4.31 -16.41
C GLN A 123 0.05 2.95 -16.39
N GLN A 124 0.54 2.01 -17.19
CA GLN A 124 -0.07 0.69 -17.35
C GLN A 124 0.27 -0.24 -16.18
N TYR A 125 -0.65 -1.17 -15.89
CA TYR A 125 -0.45 -2.17 -14.85
C TYR A 125 0.41 -3.34 -15.35
N ASP A 126 1.37 -3.78 -14.54
CA ASP A 126 2.24 -4.91 -14.87
C ASP A 126 1.65 -6.24 -14.42
N GLN A 127 0.99 -6.93 -15.34
CA GLN A 127 0.50 -8.30 -15.09
C GLN A 127 1.63 -9.34 -15.09
N GLN A 128 2.74 -9.08 -15.80
CA GLN A 128 3.84 -10.04 -15.98
C GLN A 128 4.64 -10.20 -14.69
N ASN A 129 4.89 -9.10 -13.99
CA ASN A 129 5.62 -9.10 -12.72
C ASN A 129 4.88 -9.85 -11.59
N ILE A 130 3.55 -9.96 -11.62
CA ILE A 130 2.82 -10.79 -10.64
C ILE A 130 3.15 -12.27 -10.82
N ILE A 131 3.21 -12.75 -12.06
CA ILE A 131 3.56 -14.14 -12.36
C ILE A 131 5.01 -14.39 -11.94
N ASP A 132 5.93 -13.47 -12.25
CA ASP A 132 7.34 -13.60 -11.88
C ASP A 132 7.54 -13.60 -10.35
N ILE A 133 6.85 -12.72 -9.62
CA ILE A 133 6.85 -12.71 -8.15
C ILE A 133 6.25 -14.01 -7.59
N ALA A 134 5.12 -14.46 -8.12
CA ALA A 134 4.49 -15.70 -7.69
C ALA A 134 5.43 -16.91 -7.90
N LEU A 135 6.13 -16.96 -9.05
CA LEU A 135 7.11 -18.00 -9.35
C LEU A 135 8.34 -17.92 -8.43
N LEU A 136 8.85 -16.72 -8.12
CA LEU A 136 9.99 -16.52 -7.22
C LEU A 136 9.71 -16.99 -5.78
N LEU A 137 8.44 -16.96 -5.36
CA LEU A 137 8.01 -17.37 -4.02
C LEU A 137 7.68 -18.87 -3.90
N LEU A 138 7.69 -19.62 -5.02
CA LEU A 138 7.53 -21.07 -4.98
C LEU A 138 8.77 -21.76 -4.35
N PRO A 139 8.56 -22.84 -3.56
CA PRO A 139 9.64 -23.69 -3.08
C PRO A 139 10.60 -24.09 -4.20
N LYS A 140 11.91 -24.11 -3.92
CA LYS A 140 12.96 -24.36 -4.93
C LYS A 140 12.73 -25.64 -5.76
N TRP A 141 12.07 -26.65 -5.21
CA TRP A 141 11.79 -27.93 -5.86
C TRP A 141 10.61 -27.87 -6.85
N LEU A 142 9.73 -26.86 -6.75
CA LEU A 142 8.60 -26.62 -7.66
C LEU A 142 8.94 -25.64 -8.79
N ASN A 143 10.09 -24.97 -8.74
CA ASN A 143 10.46 -23.93 -9.69
C ASN A 143 11.70 -24.32 -10.55
N PRO A 144 11.51 -24.93 -11.74
CA PRO A 144 12.60 -25.32 -12.64
C PRO A 144 13.29 -24.13 -13.33
N PHE A 145 12.78 -22.89 -13.19
CA PHE A 145 13.25 -21.72 -13.93
C PHE A 145 14.17 -20.78 -13.15
N LYS A 146 14.55 -21.13 -11.91
CA LYS A 146 15.35 -20.26 -11.03
C LYS A 146 16.71 -19.82 -11.62
N LYS A 147 17.26 -20.56 -12.58
CA LYS A 147 18.51 -20.21 -13.28
C LYS A 147 18.33 -19.20 -14.43
N ARG A 148 17.10 -19.00 -14.94
CA ARG A 148 16.83 -18.13 -16.10
C ARG A 148 16.41 -16.70 -15.74
N SER A 149 16.14 -16.38 -14.48
CA SER A 149 15.64 -15.05 -14.08
C SER A 149 16.63 -14.17 -13.31
N ILE A 150 17.91 -14.57 -13.20
CA ILE A 150 18.94 -13.77 -12.52
C ILE A 150 19.64 -12.85 -13.55
N ARG A 151 18.84 -11.95 -14.12
CA ARG A 151 19.25 -10.56 -14.34
C ARG A 151 18.07 -9.75 -13.79
N ALA A 152 18.29 -9.11 -12.66
CA ALA A 152 17.30 -8.30 -11.95
C ALA A 152 16.94 -7.01 -12.73
N CYS A 153 16.33 -7.16 -13.91
CA CYS A 153 15.32 -6.24 -14.43
C CYS A 153 14.03 -7.08 -14.40
N LEU A 154 13.25 -6.96 -13.33
CA LEU A 154 11.86 -7.44 -13.30
C LEU A 154 11.08 -6.55 -14.27
N GLY A 155 10.62 -7.12 -15.38
CA GLY A 155 10.12 -6.39 -16.55
C GLY A 155 11.26 -5.90 -17.45
N ASN A 156 11.00 -5.79 -18.76
CA ASN A 156 11.85 -4.97 -19.62
C ASN A 156 12.05 -3.65 -18.90
N CYS A 157 13.31 -3.21 -18.77
CA CYS A 157 13.68 -1.92 -18.22
C CYS A 157 13.26 -0.79 -19.20
N ASP A 158 11.98 -0.79 -19.55
CA ASP A 158 11.26 0.09 -20.47
C ASP A 158 10.08 0.69 -19.68
N GLY A 159 10.44 1.48 -18.67
CA GLY A 159 9.70 2.61 -18.11
C GLY A 159 8.32 2.46 -17.43
N PHE A 160 7.47 1.49 -17.77
CA PHE A 160 6.01 1.67 -17.60
C PHE A 160 5.23 0.52 -16.96
N GLN A 161 5.91 -0.44 -16.35
CA GLN A 161 5.28 -1.63 -15.79
C GLN A 161 5.28 -1.57 -14.25
N VAL A 162 4.10 -1.51 -13.61
CA VAL A 162 4.03 -1.45 -12.14
C VAL A 162 2.87 -2.24 -11.48
N ILE A 163 3.16 -2.92 -10.37
CA ILE A 163 2.17 -3.41 -9.39
C ILE A 163 1.81 -2.32 -8.36
N CYS A 164 0.65 -2.43 -7.71
CA CYS A 164 0.16 -1.40 -6.79
C CYS A 164 1.15 -1.05 -5.65
N SER A 165 1.79 -2.03 -5.02
CA SER A 165 2.79 -1.80 -3.97
C SER A 165 4.12 -1.25 -4.51
N GLY A 166 4.44 -1.55 -5.77
CA GLY A 166 5.70 -1.18 -6.42
C GLY A 166 5.80 0.32 -6.72
N ILE A 167 4.72 0.97 -7.21
CA ILE A 167 4.67 2.44 -7.41
C ILE A 167 4.90 3.12 -6.08
N LEU A 168 4.20 2.67 -5.04
CA LEU A 168 4.25 3.27 -3.71
C LEU A 168 5.64 3.12 -3.11
N ALA A 169 6.21 1.91 -3.17
CA ALA A 169 7.56 1.66 -2.70
C ALA A 169 8.60 2.49 -3.47
N ARG A 170 8.48 2.58 -4.81
CA ARG A 170 9.36 3.41 -5.63
C ARG A 170 9.28 4.89 -5.25
N ALA A 171 8.09 5.40 -4.93
CA ALA A 171 7.89 6.77 -4.46
C ALA A 171 8.68 7.04 -3.17
N PHE A 172 8.55 6.17 -2.16
CA PHE A 172 9.29 6.29 -0.90
C PHE A 172 10.81 6.15 -1.09
N GLN A 173 11.27 5.26 -1.97
CA GLN A 173 12.70 5.06 -2.22
C GLN A 173 13.37 6.27 -2.87
N ARG A 174 12.63 7.12 -3.60
CA ARG A 174 13.16 8.36 -4.17
C ARG A 174 13.65 9.35 -3.12
N VAL A 175 13.07 9.31 -1.94
CA VAL A 175 13.46 10.15 -0.79
C VAL A 175 14.28 9.36 0.24
N GLY A 176 14.78 8.18 -0.13
CA GLY A 176 15.57 7.31 0.74
C GLY A 176 14.76 6.65 1.86
N TYR A 177 13.43 6.73 1.84
CA TYR A 177 12.59 6.21 2.92
C TYR A 177 12.49 4.67 2.84
N PRO A 178 12.96 3.93 3.86
CA PRO A 178 13.05 2.47 3.79
C PRO A 178 11.70 1.82 4.10
N VAL A 179 10.97 1.39 3.07
CA VAL A 179 9.65 0.74 3.27
C VAL A 179 9.77 -0.55 4.07
N PHE A 180 10.60 -1.49 3.65
CA PHE A 180 10.88 -2.72 4.41
C PHE A 180 12.33 -3.13 4.13
N PRO A 181 13.30 -2.57 4.82
CA PRO A 181 14.72 -2.85 4.56
C PRO A 181 15.12 -4.23 5.06
N GLU A 182 16.19 -4.79 4.50
CA GLU A 182 16.83 -6.02 4.98
C GLU A 182 18.01 -5.66 5.89
N LEU A 183 18.23 -6.44 6.95
CA LEU A 183 19.41 -6.29 7.81
C LEU A 183 20.60 -6.99 7.16
N ARG A 184 21.75 -6.32 7.10
CA ARG A 184 22.98 -6.96 6.62
C ARG A 184 23.56 -7.88 7.69
N GLU A 185 23.34 -9.19 7.56
CA GLU A 185 23.76 -10.22 8.54
C GLU A 185 25.28 -10.27 8.80
N SER A 186 26.11 -9.78 7.87
CA SER A 186 27.56 -9.96 7.90
C SER A 186 28.35 -8.88 8.63
N PHE A 187 27.71 -7.99 9.41
CA PHE A 187 28.47 -7.08 10.26
C PHE A 187 28.88 -7.83 11.52
N ALA A 188 30.20 -7.97 11.72
CA ALA A 188 30.75 -8.45 12.97
C ALA A 188 30.12 -7.64 14.12
N GLN A 189 29.76 -8.31 15.22
CA GLN A 189 29.17 -7.72 16.43
C GLN A 189 29.98 -6.53 17.00
N ALA A 190 31.20 -6.31 16.51
CA ALA A 190 32.11 -5.21 16.87
C ALA A 190 31.74 -3.83 16.27
N GLU A 191 30.84 -3.73 15.29
CA GLU A 191 30.51 -2.46 14.60
C GLU A 191 29.02 -2.08 14.67
N ALA A 192 28.30 -2.57 15.68
CA ALA A 192 26.96 -2.05 15.97
C ALA A 192 27.08 -0.56 16.32
N HIS A 193 26.68 0.34 15.40
CA HIS A 193 26.61 1.76 15.69
C HIS A 193 25.63 1.97 16.87
N PRO A 194 26.08 2.50 18.02
CA PRO A 194 25.26 2.59 19.22
C PRO A 194 23.99 3.43 19.02
N ASP A 195 23.99 4.34 18.03
CA ASP A 195 22.88 5.21 17.70
C ASP A 195 21.99 4.72 16.54
N ASN A 196 22.27 3.53 15.97
CA ASN A 196 21.42 2.96 14.92
C ASN A 196 20.23 2.21 15.53
N PRO A 197 18.97 2.71 15.37
CA PRO A 197 17.80 2.08 15.98
C PRO A 197 17.50 0.67 15.45
N PHE A 198 18.09 0.26 14.33
CA PHE A 198 17.92 -1.06 13.73
C PHE A 198 18.98 -2.09 14.16
N GLY A 199 19.99 -1.67 14.92
CA GLY A 199 21.06 -2.55 15.41
C GLY A 199 22.08 -3.02 14.37
N ALA A 200 21.80 -2.86 13.06
CA ALA A 200 22.72 -3.15 11.98
C ALA A 200 22.46 -2.25 10.75
N PRO A 201 23.43 -2.10 9.83
CA PRO A 201 23.21 -1.41 8.57
C PRO A 201 22.10 -2.04 7.74
N LEU A 202 21.29 -1.19 7.11
CA LEU A 202 20.14 -1.57 6.31
C LEU A 202 20.49 -1.66 4.83
N ILE A 203 19.93 -2.65 4.15
CA ILE A 203 19.94 -2.79 2.68
C ILE A 203 18.54 -2.46 2.17
N MET A 204 18.46 -1.53 1.22
CA MET A 204 17.19 -1.18 0.59
C MET A 204 16.78 -2.29 -0.39
N ARG A 205 15.67 -2.99 -0.08
CA ARG A 205 15.04 -3.93 -1.03
C ARG A 205 14.59 -3.18 -2.27
N HIS A 206 14.75 -3.77 -3.45
CA HIS A 206 14.27 -3.15 -4.68
C HIS A 206 12.73 -3.02 -4.64
N TYR A 207 12.17 -1.87 -5.03
CA TYR A 207 10.73 -1.58 -4.92
C TYR A 207 9.83 -2.65 -5.56
N SER A 208 10.28 -3.32 -6.63
CA SER A 208 9.50 -4.36 -7.32
C SER A 208 9.31 -5.63 -6.48
N GLN A 209 10.10 -5.80 -5.42
CA GLN A 209 9.99 -6.93 -4.50
C GLN A 209 9.10 -6.61 -3.31
N ILE A 210 8.61 -5.37 -3.18
CA ILE A 210 7.77 -4.94 -2.07
C ILE A 210 6.32 -5.35 -2.32
N LEU A 211 5.74 -6.06 -1.35
CA LEU A 211 4.35 -6.52 -1.35
C LEU A 211 3.48 -5.64 -0.44
N PRO A 212 2.14 -5.65 -0.59
CA PRO A 212 1.25 -4.94 0.32
C PRO A 212 1.49 -5.24 1.81
N ARG A 213 1.80 -6.50 2.15
CA ARG A 213 2.14 -6.94 3.51
C ARG A 213 3.37 -6.24 4.10
N ASP A 214 4.33 -5.85 3.27
CA ASP A 214 5.59 -5.27 3.75
C ASP A 214 5.36 -3.89 4.40
N PHE A 215 4.35 -3.12 3.97
CA PHE A 215 3.96 -1.88 4.65
C PHE A 215 3.39 -2.15 6.05
N ASP A 216 2.67 -3.25 6.24
CA ASP A 216 2.08 -3.65 7.52
C ASP A 216 3.12 -4.16 8.51
N LEU A 217 4.11 -4.90 8.01
CA LEU A 217 5.20 -5.47 8.82
C LEU A 217 6.31 -4.47 9.11
N SER A 218 6.38 -3.38 8.35
CA SER A 218 7.48 -2.43 8.44
C SER A 218 7.57 -1.79 9.83
N PRO A 219 8.78 -1.73 10.43
CA PRO A 219 8.99 -0.98 11.66
C PRO A 219 8.88 0.54 11.45
N ASN A 220 8.83 1.00 10.19
CA ASN A 220 8.83 2.42 9.84
C ASN A 220 7.42 2.98 9.63
N PHE A 221 6.38 2.14 9.65
CA PHE A 221 5.00 2.60 9.47
C PHE A 221 4.18 2.42 10.76
N GLU A 222 3.44 3.47 11.14
CA GLU A 222 2.44 3.40 12.19
C GLU A 222 1.16 2.74 11.64
N ILE A 223 0.63 1.76 12.36
CA ILE A 223 -0.65 1.12 12.03
C ILE A 223 -1.79 1.86 12.72
N ILE A 224 -2.54 2.63 11.94
CA ILE A 224 -3.64 3.45 12.46
C ILE A 224 -4.95 2.67 12.34
N LYS A 225 -5.53 2.35 13.50
CA LYS A 225 -6.92 1.90 13.61
C LYS A 225 -7.81 3.13 13.76
N PHE A 226 -8.82 3.28 12.89
CA PHE A 226 -9.80 4.38 12.93
C PHE A 226 -11.20 3.87 13.36
N ASN A 227 -11.22 2.72 14.03
CA ASN A 227 -12.44 2.06 14.49
C ASN A 227 -12.98 2.68 15.79
N VAL A 228 -14.04 2.08 16.34
CA VAL A 228 -14.75 2.53 17.56
C VAL A 228 -13.82 2.64 18.79
N ILE A 229 -12.70 1.91 18.82
CA ILE A 229 -11.70 2.02 19.90
C ILE A 229 -10.97 3.36 19.80
N ALA A 230 -10.58 3.78 18.59
CA ALA A 230 -9.89 5.05 18.38
C ALA A 230 -10.77 6.27 18.68
N THR A 231 -12.10 6.13 18.57
CA THR A 231 -13.06 7.17 18.93
C THR A 231 -13.36 7.23 20.42
N GLY A 232 -12.87 6.27 21.22
CA GLY A 232 -13.04 6.21 22.67
C GLY A 232 -14.46 5.82 23.14
N LYS A 233 -15.33 5.37 22.24
CA LYS A 233 -16.75 5.06 22.52
C LYS A 233 -17.06 3.57 22.58
N PHE A 234 -16.04 2.70 22.53
CA PHE A 234 -16.25 1.27 22.55
C PHE A 234 -16.46 0.77 23.97
N ASP A 235 -17.70 0.35 24.27
CA ASP A 235 -18.03 -0.44 25.45
C ASP A 235 -18.70 -1.73 25.00
N TYR A 236 -17.96 -2.84 25.09
CA TYR A 236 -18.43 -4.15 24.64
C TYR A 236 -19.66 -4.65 25.42
N ARG A 237 -19.92 -4.10 26.62
CA ARG A 237 -21.07 -4.48 27.46
C ARG A 237 -22.38 -3.82 27.01
N ASN A 238 -22.29 -2.72 26.28
CA ASN A 238 -23.46 -1.99 25.75
C ASN A 238 -23.76 -2.35 24.29
N LEU A 239 -23.15 -3.42 23.76
CA LEU A 239 -23.44 -3.90 22.42
C LEU A 239 -24.78 -4.62 22.42
N VAL A 240 -25.67 -4.20 21.52
CA VAL A 240 -26.89 -4.94 21.20
C VAL A 240 -26.54 -6.01 20.20
N TRP A 241 -26.64 -7.26 20.62
CA TRP A 241 -26.51 -8.42 19.74
C TRP A 241 -27.87 -8.69 19.13
N ASP A 242 -27.89 -8.95 17.83
CA ASP A 242 -29.05 -9.54 17.21
C ASP A 242 -29.10 -11.01 17.68
N GLU A 243 -30.15 -11.39 18.37
CA GLU A 243 -30.39 -12.80 18.67
C GLU A 243 -30.81 -13.43 17.34
N GLU A 244 -29.94 -14.25 16.74
CA GLU A 244 -30.29 -14.99 15.52
C GLU A 244 -31.57 -15.80 15.81
N GLU A 245 -32.71 -15.41 15.24
CA GLU A 245 -33.84 -16.32 15.04
C GLU A 245 -33.36 -17.43 14.10
N ASP A 246 -33.08 -18.60 14.68
CA ASP A 246 -32.75 -19.90 14.09
C ASP A 246 -32.76 -19.95 12.54
N LEU A 247 -31.57 -19.94 11.93
CA LEU A 247 -31.32 -20.37 10.54
C LEU A 247 -30.77 -21.79 10.50
#